data_AF-A0A0U3RZN3-F1
#
_entry.id   AF-A0A0U3RZN3-F1
#
_cell.length_a   1.000
_cell.length_b   1.000
_cell.length_c   1.000
_cell.angle_alpha   90.00
_cell.angle_beta   90.00
_cell.angle_gamma   90.00
#
_symmetry.space_group_name_H-M   'P 1'
#
loop_
_entity.id
_entity.type
_entity.pdbx_description
1 polymer ?
#
loop_
_entity_poly.entity_id
_entity_poly.type
_entity_poly.pdbx_seq_one_letter_code
_entity_poly.pdbx_strand_id
1 'polypeptide(L)'
;MKEGNVTPGIFDLDAKLSLNLDVEKVVENAAQKVKWAYKVEKSRTEEAKVIVEPWAISMLLSFALFPAFKGERLIKETTPLANKIGESVASELLTIPHSALG
;
A
#
# COMPACT_ATOMS: atom_id res chain seq x y z
N MET A 1 26.45 10.14 -17.44
CA MET A 1 25.26 9.28 -17.65
C MET A 1 25.74 8.04 -18.36
N LYS A 2 25.69 6.86 -17.73
CA LYS A 2 26.04 5.59 -18.38
C LYS A 2 24.79 5.05 -19.06
N GLU A 3 24.85 4.96 -20.39
CA GLU A 3 24.12 4.06 -21.30
C GLU A 3 22.75 3.54 -20.81
N GLY A 4 21.66 4.21 -21.19
CA GLY A 4 20.30 3.63 -21.35
C GLY A 4 19.57 3.07 -20.11
N ASN A 5 20.25 2.81 -19.00
CA ASN A 5 19.66 2.22 -17.80
C ASN A 5 19.16 3.34 -16.87
N VAL A 6 17.85 3.59 -16.98
CA VAL A 6 17.10 4.46 -16.08
C VAL A 6 16.33 3.63 -15.06
N THR A 7 16.25 4.10 -13.83
CA THR A 7 15.36 3.52 -12.83
C THR A 7 13.93 4.03 -13.06
N PRO A 8 12.89 3.31 -12.59
CA PRO A 8 11.57 3.91 -12.44
C PRO A 8 11.62 5.12 -11.49
N GLY A 9 10.54 5.91 -11.49
CA GLY A 9 10.33 6.93 -10.47
C GLY A 9 10.20 6.28 -9.09
N ILE A 10 11.06 6.69 -8.17
CA ILE A 10 11.05 6.23 -6.78
C ILE A 10 10.48 7.34 -5.91
N PHE A 11 9.53 6.97 -5.04
CA PHE A 11 8.87 7.90 -4.13
C PHE A 11 9.08 7.46 -2.69
N ASP A 12 9.21 8.45 -1.82
CA ASP A 12 9.06 8.31 -0.38
C ASP A 12 8.48 9.62 0.19
N LEU A 13 7.86 9.57 1.37
CA LEU A 13 7.18 10.72 1.95
C LEU A 13 7.26 10.74 3.47
N ASP A 14 7.31 11.94 4.02
CA ASP A 14 7.03 12.21 5.43
C ASP A 14 5.81 13.14 5.50
N ALA A 15 4.79 12.74 6.25
CA ALA A 15 3.53 13.46 6.36
C ALA A 15 3.22 13.73 7.83
N LYS A 16 3.15 15.02 8.19
CA LYS A 16 2.95 15.50 9.56
C LYS A 16 2.06 16.73 9.58
N LEU A 17 1.38 16.97 10.71
CA LEU A 17 0.63 18.21 10.97
C LEU A 17 1.54 19.38 11.37
N SER A 18 2.83 19.14 11.57
CA SER A 18 3.84 20.15 11.91
C SER A 18 4.84 20.32 10.76
N LEU A 19 5.58 21.43 10.79
CA LEU A 19 6.63 21.73 9.81
C LEU A 19 7.94 20.96 10.04
N ASN A 20 8.02 20.11 11.07
CA ASN A 20 9.20 19.32 11.39
C ASN A 20 9.27 18.04 10.53
N LEU A 21 9.42 18.23 9.22
CA LEU A 21 9.56 17.17 8.23
C LEU A 21 10.97 16.58 8.29
N ASP A 22 11.06 15.25 8.18
CA ASP A 22 12.32 14.50 8.16
C ASP A 22 12.76 14.27 6.72
N VAL A 23 13.30 15.33 6.12
CA VAL A 23 13.73 15.31 4.71
C VAL A 23 14.92 14.39 4.53
N GLU A 24 15.84 14.37 5.49
CA GLU A 24 17.03 13.53 5.48
C GLU A 24 16.65 12.06 5.40
N LYS A 25 15.66 11.60 6.19
CA LYS A 25 15.23 10.22 6.15
C LYS A 25 14.55 9.85 4.84
N VAL A 26 13.70 10.73 4.31
CA VAL A 26 13.05 10.54 3.00
C VAL A 26 14.10 10.38 1.89
N VAL A 27 15.12 11.23 1.89
CA VAL A 27 16.23 11.14 0.91
C VAL A 27 17.02 9.86 1.09
N GLU A 28 17.35 9.47 2.32
CA GLU A 28 18.08 8.23 2.61
C GLU A 28 17.34 7.00 2.06
N ASN A 29 16.06 6.89 2.37
CA ASN A 29 15.19 5.79 1.94
C ASN A 29 15.04 5.77 0.41
N ALA A 30 14.75 6.92 -0.21
CA ALA A 30 14.59 7.03 -1.66
C ALA A 30 15.89 6.66 -2.40
N ALA A 31 17.04 7.18 -1.94
CA ALA A 31 18.35 6.85 -2.51
C ALA A 31 18.66 5.35 -2.36
N GLN A 32 18.27 4.73 -1.24
CA GLN A 32 18.45 3.30 -1.04
C GLN A 32 17.59 2.46 -2.00
N LYS A 33 16.32 2.84 -2.19
CA LYS A 33 15.43 2.21 -3.18
C LYS A 33 15.95 2.37 -4.62
N VAL A 34 16.51 3.53 -4.97
CA VAL A 34 17.17 3.76 -6.27
C VAL A 34 18.36 2.82 -6.46
N LYS A 35 19.20 2.62 -5.44
CA LYS A 35 20.33 1.67 -5.52
C LYS A 35 19.86 0.24 -5.79
N TRP A 36 18.73 -0.19 -5.21
CA TRP A 36 18.13 -1.48 -5.51
C TRP A 36 17.56 -1.54 -6.93
N ALA A 37 16.91 -0.46 -7.39
CA ALA A 37 16.33 -0.38 -8.72
C ALA A 37 17.36 -0.41 -9.87
N TYR A 38 18.65 -0.23 -9.59
CA TYR A 38 19.72 -0.48 -10.57
C TYR A 38 20.13 -1.95 -10.68
N LYS A 39 19.70 -2.80 -9.75
CA LYS A 39 20.02 -4.25 -9.69
C LYS A 39 18.77 -5.08 -9.96
N VAL A 40 18.05 -4.76 -11.03
CA VAL A 40 16.82 -5.49 -11.40
C VAL A 40 17.15 -6.90 -11.84
N GLU A 41 16.45 -7.88 -11.27
CA GLU A 41 16.45 -9.27 -11.71
C GLU A 41 15.09 -9.62 -12.30
N LYS A 42 15.06 -10.58 -13.24
CA LYS A 42 13.79 -11.09 -13.76
C LYS A 42 13.10 -11.92 -12.68
N SER A 43 11.86 -11.59 -12.38
CA SER A 43 11.02 -12.45 -11.55
C SER A 43 10.65 -13.74 -12.29
N ARG A 44 10.23 -14.75 -11.51
CA ARG A 44 9.67 -16.01 -12.00
C ARG A 44 8.25 -16.18 -11.48
N THR A 45 7.45 -16.98 -12.17
CA THR A 45 6.12 -17.37 -11.70
C THR A 45 6.29 -18.38 -10.59
N GLU A 46 5.99 -17.97 -9.36
CA GLU A 46 6.08 -18.82 -8.17
C GLU A 46 5.12 -18.35 -7.08
N GLU A 47 4.85 -19.22 -6.10
CA GLU A 47 4.29 -18.81 -4.83
C GLU A 47 5.42 -18.28 -3.94
N ALA A 48 5.29 -17.03 -3.48
CA ALA A 48 6.27 -16.37 -2.64
C ALA A 48 5.61 -15.58 -1.51
N LYS A 49 6.36 -15.41 -0.41
CA LYS A 49 5.97 -14.47 0.65
C LYS A 49 6.22 -13.06 0.15
N VAL A 50 5.20 -12.20 0.24
CA VAL A 50 5.28 -10.80 -0.18
C VAL A 50 5.24 -9.91 1.04
N ILE A 51 6.18 -8.97 1.12
CA ILE A 51 6.15 -7.87 2.09
C ILE A 51 5.65 -6.64 1.35
N VAL A 52 4.53 -6.09 1.81
CA VAL A 52 3.88 -4.93 1.18
C VAL A 52 4.23 -3.67 1.98
N GLU A 53 4.80 -2.67 1.31
CA GLU A 53 5.13 -1.40 1.95
C GLU A 53 3.87 -0.56 2.28
N PRO A 54 3.95 0.39 3.25
CA PRO A 54 2.78 1.14 3.72
C PRO A 54 1.94 1.82 2.62
N TRP A 55 2.59 2.37 1.60
CA TRP A 55 1.87 3.01 0.49
C TRP A 55 1.14 1.98 -0.37
N ALA A 56 1.78 0.87 -0.70
CA ALA A 56 1.19 -0.19 -1.51
C ALA A 56 -0.02 -0.83 -0.83
N ILE A 57 0.03 -1.08 0.49
CA ILE A 57 -1.11 -1.62 1.23
C ILE A 57 -2.24 -0.59 1.32
N SER A 58 -1.92 0.69 1.52
CA SER A 58 -2.93 1.77 1.49
C SER A 58 -3.67 1.82 0.15
N MET A 59 -2.94 1.74 -0.97
CA MET A 59 -3.56 1.68 -2.30
C MET A 59 -4.42 0.44 -2.48
N LEU A 60 -3.89 -0.74 -2.15
CA LEU A 60 -4.63 -2.00 -2.27
C LEU A 60 -5.94 -1.96 -1.50
N LEU A 61 -5.91 -1.52 -0.25
CA LEU A 61 -7.11 -1.41 0.58
C LEU A 61 -8.08 -0.35 0.04
N SER A 62 -7.57 0.80 -0.41
CA SER A 62 -8.40 1.90 -0.93
C SER A 62 -9.17 1.54 -2.20
N PHE A 63 -8.56 0.75 -3.09
CA PHE A 63 -9.17 0.38 -4.35
C PHE A 63 -9.96 -0.94 -4.29
N ALA A 64 -9.47 -1.93 -3.56
CA ALA A 64 -10.05 -3.27 -3.57
C ALA A 64 -10.98 -3.55 -2.38
N LEU A 65 -10.67 -3.05 -1.19
CA LEU A 65 -11.38 -3.44 0.04
C LEU A 65 -12.36 -2.39 0.53
N PHE A 66 -11.91 -1.16 0.78
CA PHE A 66 -12.73 -0.10 1.39
C PHE A 66 -14.02 0.23 0.62
N PRO A 67 -14.05 0.19 -0.72
CA PRO A 67 -15.31 0.38 -1.44
C PRO A 67 -16.37 -0.65 -1.07
N ALA A 68 -16.00 -1.89 -0.72
CA ALA A 68 -16.94 -2.95 -0.36
C ALA A 68 -17.72 -2.66 0.93
N PHE A 69 -17.22 -1.79 1.81
CA PHE A 69 -17.91 -1.36 3.03
C PHE A 69 -18.94 -0.23 2.81
N LYS A 70 -19.04 0.32 1.59
CA LYS A 70 -20.02 1.39 1.29
C LYS A 70 -21.44 0.83 1.30
N GLY A 71 -22.32 1.38 2.15
CA GLY A 71 -23.73 0.96 2.24
C GLY A 71 -24.49 1.05 0.92
N GLU A 72 -24.16 2.01 0.05
CA GLU A 72 -24.73 2.11 -1.30
C GLU A 72 -24.50 0.84 -2.13
N ARG A 73 -23.33 0.20 -1.99
CA ARG A 73 -23.03 -1.04 -2.71
C ARG A 73 -23.81 -2.23 -2.20
N LEU A 74 -24.22 -2.21 -0.92
CA LEU A 74 -25.12 -3.23 -0.38
C LEU A 74 -26.52 -3.08 -1.00
N ILE A 75 -27.06 -1.87 -1.04
CA ILE A 75 -28.39 -1.59 -1.64
C ILE A 75 -28.40 -1.96 -3.13
N LYS A 76 -27.29 -1.71 -3.83
CA LYS A 76 -27.14 -2.03 -5.26
C LYS A 76 -26.69 -3.46 -5.53
N GLU A 77 -26.51 -4.30 -4.50
CA GLU A 77 -26.07 -5.70 -4.64
C GLU A 77 -24.70 -5.86 -5.36
N THR A 78 -23.80 -4.89 -5.16
CA THR A 78 -22.47 -4.84 -5.81
C THR A 78 -21.31 -4.99 -4.82
N THR A 79 -21.57 -5.39 -3.57
CA THR A 79 -20.53 -5.68 -2.58
C THR A 79 -20.38 -7.18 -2.35
N PRO A 80 -19.15 -7.72 -2.30
CA PRO A 80 -18.93 -9.12 -1.92
C PRO A 80 -19.14 -9.38 -0.42
N LEU A 81 -19.34 -8.33 0.39
CA LEU A 81 -19.51 -8.42 1.85
C LEU A 81 -20.97 -8.54 2.29
N ALA A 82 -21.91 -8.69 1.35
CA ALA A 82 -23.32 -8.91 1.68
C ALA A 82 -23.48 -10.15 2.56
N ASN A 83 -24.20 -10.01 3.67
CA ASN A 83 -24.45 -11.09 4.65
C ASN A 83 -23.18 -11.69 5.31
N LYS A 84 -22.05 -10.98 5.31
CA LYS A 84 -20.79 -11.42 5.94
C LYS A 84 -20.56 -10.88 7.36
N ILE A 85 -21.58 -10.30 7.98
CA ILE A 85 -21.50 -9.80 9.35
C ILE A 85 -21.28 -10.98 10.30
N GLY A 86 -20.22 -10.92 11.11
CA GLY A 86 -19.85 -11.98 12.05
C GLY A 86 -19.04 -13.12 11.44
N GLU A 87 -18.83 -13.14 10.12
CA GLU A 87 -17.97 -14.12 9.45
C GLU A 87 -16.51 -13.63 9.39
N SER A 88 -15.55 -14.54 9.57
CA SER A 88 -14.14 -14.21 9.34
C SER A 88 -13.86 -14.15 7.83
N VAL A 89 -13.58 -12.95 7.33
CA VAL A 89 -13.26 -12.70 5.91
C VAL A 89 -11.77 -12.38 5.68
N ALA A 90 -10.95 -12.40 6.73
CA ALA A 90 -9.52 -12.12 6.70
C ALA A 90 -8.80 -12.84 7.86
N SER A 91 -7.47 -12.73 7.91
CA SER A 91 -6.68 -13.25 9.02
C SER A 91 -7.05 -12.57 10.35
N GLU A 92 -7.03 -13.32 11.45
CA GLU A 92 -7.21 -12.80 12.82
C GLU A 92 -6.12 -11.78 13.22
N LEU A 93 -5.00 -11.75 12.51
CA LEU A 93 -3.93 -10.76 12.70
C LEU A 93 -4.32 -9.36 12.18
N LEU A 94 -5.40 -9.25 11.39
CA LEU A 94 -5.82 -7.99 10.78
C LEU A 94 -7.02 -7.40 11.53
N THR A 95 -6.80 -6.27 12.18
CA THR A 95 -7.87 -5.42 12.72
C THR A 95 -7.77 -4.03 12.09
N ILE A 96 -8.87 -3.55 11.51
CA ILE A 96 -8.96 -2.21 10.90
C ILE A 96 -9.97 -1.37 11.70
N PRO A 97 -9.52 -0.55 12.67
CA PRO A 97 -10.40 0.38 13.34
C PRO A 97 -10.73 1.57 12.43
N HIS A 98 -11.92 2.14 12.59
CA HIS A 98 -12.28 3.42 12.00
C HIS A 98 -12.27 4.50 13.08
N SER A 99 -11.48 5.56 12.89
CA SER A 99 -11.53 6.78 13.69
C SER A 99 -11.73 7.97 12.77
N ALA A 100 -12.74 8.79 13.05
CA ALA A 100 -12.96 10.06 12.37
C ALA A 100 -12.21 11.23 13.02
N LEU A 101 -11.54 10.98 14.15
CA LEU A 101 -10.69 11.94 14.85
C LEU A 101 -9.24 11.67 14.44
N GLY A 102 -8.76 12.49 13.52
CA GLY A 102 -7.37 12.60 13.07
C GLY A 102 -7.05 14.06 12.81
#